data_AF-A0A968T4H4-F1
#
_entry.id   AF-A0A968T4H4-F1
#
_cell.length_a   1.000
_cell.length_b   1.000
_cell.length_c   1.000
_cell.angle_alpha   90.00
_cell.angle_beta   90.00
_cell.angle_gamma   90.00
#
_symmetry.space_group_name_H-M   'P 1'
#
loop_
_entity.id
_entity.type
_entity.pdbx_description
1 polymer ?
#
loop_
_entity_poly.entity_id
_entity_poly.type
_entity_poly.pdbx_seq_one_letter_code
_entity_poly.pdbx_strand_id
1 'polypeptide(L)'
;MAEMFPIQKAEIIESPNIKSVGETMLAKLQQSILANHNVTFDTTDDSLQVNSCFTPAREVECLYNYLLNSFELDRSLKPSDVLVITPDIDTYAPFIRAVFQDAPAKIPFRVSGEKRKMKIRWHRLWNSSWIFMRMTLQPKKW
;
A
#
# COMPACT_ATOMS: atom_id res chain seq x y z
N MET A 1 0.32 -13.13 29.48
CA MET A 1 -0.77 -12.14 29.54
C MET A 1 -0.75 -11.39 28.22
N ALA A 2 -1.54 -11.84 27.25
CA ALA A 2 -1.58 -11.27 25.91
C ALA A 2 -2.83 -10.38 25.84
N GLU A 3 -2.63 -9.08 25.71
CA GLU A 3 -3.74 -8.15 25.55
C GLU A 3 -4.24 -8.20 24.10
N MET A 4 -5.43 -8.75 23.99
CA MET A 4 -6.24 -8.85 22.79
C MET A 4 -6.83 -7.45 22.52
N PHE A 5 -6.25 -6.73 21.56
CA PHE A 5 -6.83 -5.45 21.14
C PHE A 5 -8.23 -5.68 20.56
N PRO A 6 -9.23 -4.86 20.92
CA PRO A 6 -10.61 -5.05 20.48
C PRO A 6 -10.70 -4.83 18.97
N ILE A 7 -11.21 -5.84 18.28
CA ILE A 7 -11.58 -5.78 16.88
C ILE A 7 -12.71 -4.76 16.78
N GLN A 8 -12.44 -3.57 16.26
CA GLN A 8 -13.50 -2.61 15.97
C GLN A 8 -14.43 -3.25 14.92
N LYS A 9 -15.70 -3.31 15.30
CA LYS A 9 -16.81 -3.89 14.57
C LYS A 9 -16.83 -3.28 13.17
N ALA A 10 -16.54 -4.09 12.14
CA ALA A 10 -16.88 -3.75 10.77
C ALA A 10 -18.41 -3.68 10.71
N GLU A 11 -18.93 -2.47 10.64
CA GLU A 11 -20.35 -2.22 10.41
C GLU A 11 -20.68 -2.82 9.04
N ILE A 12 -21.71 -3.67 8.99
CA ILE A 12 -22.20 -4.27 7.76
C ILE A 12 -22.82 -3.12 6.96
N ILE A 13 -22.07 -2.57 6.01
CA ILE A 13 -22.58 -1.56 5.08
C ILE A 13 -23.46 -2.28 4.06
N GLU A 14 -24.70 -1.80 3.97
CA GLU A 14 -25.74 -2.27 3.07
C GLU A 14 -25.29 -2.30 1.60
N SER A 15 -25.86 -3.24 0.85
CA SER A 15 -25.68 -3.52 -0.58
C SER A 15 -25.18 -2.35 -1.46
N PRO A 16 -24.26 -2.58 -2.42
CA PRO A 16 -23.71 -1.50 -3.22
C PRO A 16 -24.79 -0.99 -4.18
N ASN A 17 -25.33 0.18 -3.85
CA ASN A 17 -26.04 1.03 -4.77
C ASN A 17 -25.00 1.52 -5.80
N ILE A 18 -24.93 0.88 -6.96
CA ILE A 18 -24.12 1.35 -8.10
C ILE A 18 -24.79 2.64 -8.59
N LYS A 19 -24.59 3.73 -7.85
CA LYS A 19 -25.04 5.08 -8.22
C LYS A 19 -24.37 5.44 -9.54
N SER A 20 -25.13 6.08 -10.42
CA SER A 20 -24.59 6.55 -11.69
C SER A 20 -23.38 7.46 -11.42
N VAL A 21 -22.31 7.36 -12.22
CA VAL A 21 -21.03 8.04 -11.96
C VAL A 21 -21.21 9.53 -11.64
N GLY A 22 -22.22 10.20 -12.20
CA GLY A 22 -22.54 11.61 -11.96
C GLY A 22 -23.14 11.94 -10.58
N GLU A 23 -23.54 10.96 -9.77
CA GLU A 23 -24.19 11.18 -8.47
C GLU A 23 -23.22 11.03 -7.29
N THR A 24 -22.04 10.44 -7.52
CA THR A 24 -21.05 10.14 -6.47
C THR A 24 -20.38 11.40 -5.91
N MET A 25 -19.99 11.35 -4.64
CA MET A 25 -19.26 12.41 -3.96
C MET A 25 -17.93 12.73 -4.64
N LEU A 26 -17.20 11.70 -5.10
CA LEU A 26 -15.97 11.86 -5.87
C LEU A 26 -16.21 12.63 -7.18
N ALA A 27 -17.25 12.29 -7.94
CA ALA A 27 -17.55 12.97 -9.19
C ALA A 27 -17.95 14.43 -8.97
N LYS A 28 -18.74 14.71 -7.92
CA LYS A 28 -19.09 16.08 -7.53
C LYS A 28 -17.84 16.90 -7.17
N LEU A 29 -16.91 16.33 -6.41
CA LEU A 29 -15.65 16.99 -6.04
C LEU A 29 -14.76 17.24 -7.28
N GLN A 30 -14.64 16.27 -8.19
CA GLN A 30 -13.87 16.45 -9.42
C GLN A 30 -14.46 17.57 -10.30
N GLN A 31 -15.79 17.61 -10.45
CA GLN A 31 -16.49 18.68 -11.17
C GLN A 31 -16.32 20.03 -10.47
N SER A 32 -16.28 20.06 -9.14
CA SER A 32 -16.10 21.30 -8.38
C SER A 32 -14.71 21.90 -8.53
N ILE A 33 -13.68 21.05 -8.60
CA ILE A 33 -12.32 21.48 -8.92
C ILE A 33 -12.26 22.02 -10.36
N LEU A 34 -12.86 21.31 -11.32
CA LEU A 34 -12.86 21.71 -12.73
C LEU A 34 -13.56 23.07 -12.95
N ALA A 35 -14.71 23.28 -12.32
CA ALA A 35 -15.50 24.50 -12.42
C ALA A 35 -15.13 25.55 -11.36
N ASN A 36 -14.11 25.30 -10.54
CA ASN A 36 -13.62 26.17 -9.46
C ASN A 36 -14.75 26.69 -8.55
N HIS A 37 -15.58 25.78 -8.04
CA HIS A 37 -16.67 26.10 -7.13
C HIS A 37 -16.60 25.29 -5.84
N ASN A 38 -17.30 25.77 -4.80
CA ASN A 38 -17.40 25.06 -3.53
C ASN A 38 -18.36 23.88 -3.65
N VAL A 39 -17.94 22.73 -3.15
CA VAL A 39 -18.78 21.52 -3.08
C VAL A 39 -19.48 21.44 -1.72
N THR A 40 -20.71 20.96 -1.72
CA THR A 40 -21.38 20.52 -0.49
C THR A 40 -21.11 19.03 -0.30
N PHE A 41 -20.60 18.67 0.86
CA PHE A 41 -20.30 17.27 1.20
C PHE A 41 -21.59 16.52 1.55
N ASP A 42 -21.75 15.35 0.96
CA ASP A 42 -22.79 14.38 1.30
C ASP A 42 -22.12 13.03 1.56
N THR A 43 -22.54 12.33 2.61
CA THR A 43 -21.91 11.07 3.08
C THR A 43 -22.70 9.84 2.66
N THR A 44 -23.47 9.93 1.57
CA THR A 44 -24.37 8.86 1.14
C THR A 44 -23.71 7.82 0.23
N ASP A 45 -22.40 7.92 -0.03
CA ASP A 45 -21.66 6.96 -0.84
C ASP A 45 -20.23 6.75 -0.35
N ASP A 46 -19.61 5.67 -0.86
CA ASP A 46 -18.28 5.20 -0.49
C ASP A 46 -17.19 5.59 -1.51
N SER A 47 -17.48 6.51 -2.43
CA SER A 47 -16.54 6.89 -3.50
C SER A 47 -15.33 7.67 -3.02
N LEU A 48 -15.43 8.31 -1.84
CA LEU A 48 -14.35 9.02 -1.17
C LEU A 48 -14.36 8.66 0.31
N GLN A 49 -13.31 7.98 0.76
CA GLN A 49 -13.16 7.56 2.14
C GLN A 49 -11.82 8.04 2.70
N VAL A 50 -11.83 8.42 3.98
CA VAL A 50 -10.64 8.77 4.74
C VAL A 50 -10.55 7.82 5.92
N ASN A 51 -9.48 7.03 5.96
CA ASN A 51 -9.21 6.10 7.04
C ASN A 51 -7.98 6.56 7.84
N SER A 52 -8.05 6.43 9.16
CA SER A 52 -6.95 6.75 10.07
C SER A 52 -6.53 5.51 10.83
N CYS A 53 -5.24 5.22 10.83
CA CYS A 53 -4.66 4.04 11.44
C CYS A 53 -3.38 4.42 12.18
N PHE A 54 -3.03 3.65 13.22
CA PHE A 54 -1.94 4.03 14.12
C PHE A 54 -0.56 3.57 13.66
N THR A 55 -0.49 2.55 12.79
CA THR A 55 0.79 1.97 12.34
C THR A 55 0.74 1.61 10.86
N PRO A 56 1.87 1.63 10.13
CA PRO A 56 1.94 1.21 8.73
C PRO A 56 1.46 -0.24 8.51
N ALA A 57 1.71 -1.13 9.47
CA ALA A 57 1.23 -2.50 9.40
C ALA A 57 -0.32 -2.55 9.40
N ARG A 58 -0.96 -1.82 10.33
CA ARG A 58 -2.43 -1.75 10.38
C ARG A 58 -3.04 -1.01 9.20
N GLU A 59 -2.38 0.01 8.68
CA GLU A 59 -2.81 0.66 7.42
C GLU A 59 -2.88 -0.34 6.27
N VAL A 60 -1.84 -1.18 6.12
CA VAL A 60 -1.78 -2.20 5.05
C VAL A 60 -2.84 -3.29 5.25
N GLU A 61 -3.08 -3.73 6.49
CA GLU A 61 -4.13 -4.70 6.79
C GLU A 61 -5.54 -4.13 6.52
N CYS A 62 -5.80 -2.89 6.93
CA CYS A 62 -7.06 -2.20 6.64
C CYS A 62 -7.25 -2.05 5.12
N LEU A 63 -6.20 -1.67 4.39
CA LEU A 63 -6.22 -1.62 2.92
C LEU A 63 -6.55 -2.99 2.32
N TYR A 64 -5.93 -4.07 2.80
CA TYR A 64 -6.20 -5.42 2.32
C TYR A 64 -7.67 -5.81 2.53
N ASN A 65 -8.22 -5.58 3.73
CA ASN A 65 -9.62 -5.87 4.04
C ASN A 65 -10.58 -5.03 3.20
N TYR A 66 -10.26 -3.75 3.00
CA TYR A 66 -11.03 -2.88 2.12
C TYR A 66 -11.09 -3.43 0.69
N LEU A 67 -9.93 -3.77 0.10
CA LEU A 67 -9.87 -4.32 -1.25
C LEU A 67 -10.63 -5.64 -1.38
N LEU A 68 -10.52 -6.51 -0.38
CA LEU A 68 -11.26 -7.77 -0.35
C LEU A 68 -12.77 -7.51 -0.42
N ASN A 69 -13.29 -6.64 0.44
CA ASN A 69 -14.70 -6.26 0.45
C ASN A 69 -15.12 -5.62 -0.88
N SER A 70 -14.30 -4.72 -1.44
CA SER A 70 -14.60 -4.08 -2.72
C SER A 70 -14.72 -5.08 -3.87
N PHE A 71 -13.84 -6.08 -3.95
CA PHE A 71 -13.92 -7.13 -4.97
C PHE A 71 -15.08 -8.12 -4.75
N GLU A 72 -15.54 -8.28 -3.51
CA GLU A 72 -16.72 -9.09 -3.20
C GLU A 72 -18.01 -8.37 -3.60
N LEU A 73 -18.10 -7.07 -3.31
CA LEU A 73 -19.24 -6.20 -3.62
C LEU A 73 -19.38 -5.94 -5.12
N ASP A 74 -18.27 -5.65 -5.81
CA ASP A 74 -18.24 -5.41 -7.25
C ASP A 74 -17.33 -6.42 -7.95
N ARG A 75 -17.95 -7.41 -8.60
CA ARG A 75 -17.26 -8.45 -9.37
C ARG A 75 -16.65 -7.95 -10.68
N SER A 76 -17.01 -6.76 -11.13
CA SER A 76 -16.43 -6.15 -12.34
C SER A 76 -15.07 -5.51 -12.07
N LEU A 77 -14.81 -5.10 -10.83
CA LEU A 77 -13.57 -4.48 -10.40
C LEU A 77 -12.43 -5.49 -10.39
N LYS A 78 -11.35 -5.21 -11.15
CA LYS A 78 -10.18 -6.08 -11.20
C LYS A 78 -9.05 -5.50 -10.36
N PRO A 79 -8.15 -6.35 -9.82
CA PRO A 79 -6.94 -5.87 -9.15
C PRO A 79 -6.06 -4.96 -10.02
N SER A 80 -6.13 -5.08 -11.36
CA SER A 80 -5.42 -4.20 -12.30
C SER A 80 -5.91 -2.77 -12.31
N ASP A 81 -7.13 -2.53 -11.84
CA ASP A 81 -7.79 -1.22 -11.87
C ASP A 81 -7.46 -0.40 -10.61
N VAL A 82 -6.77 -1.01 -9.64
CA VAL A 82 -6.41 -0.43 -8.35
C VAL A 82 -4.97 0.05 -8.36
N LEU A 83 -4.78 1.34 -8.04
CA LEU A 83 -3.46 1.95 -7.83
C LEU A 83 -3.33 2.40 -6.38
N VAL A 84 -2.30 1.92 -5.70
CA VAL A 84 -1.93 2.35 -4.34
C VAL A 84 -0.66 3.18 -4.41
N ILE A 85 -0.71 4.40 -3.87
CA ILE A 85 0.42 5.34 -3.85
C ILE A 85 0.79 5.59 -2.39
N THR A 86 2.09 5.65 -2.10
CA THR A 86 2.62 5.97 -0.77
C THR A 86 3.81 6.94 -0.91
N PRO A 87 4.01 7.88 0.03
CA PRO A 87 5.16 8.80 0.00
C PRO A 87 6.51 8.09 0.20
N ASP A 88 6.55 6.94 0.89
CA ASP A 88 7.77 6.17 1.10
C ASP A 88 7.52 4.66 0.97
N ILE A 89 7.78 4.12 -0.21
CA ILE A 89 7.55 2.70 -0.47
C ILE A 89 8.55 1.79 0.24
N ASP A 90 9.75 2.26 0.59
CA ASP A 90 10.74 1.42 1.28
C ASP A 90 10.25 1.03 2.69
N THR A 91 9.48 1.92 3.32
CA THR A 91 8.86 1.69 4.64
C THR A 91 7.69 0.71 4.54
N TYR A 92 6.82 0.84 3.53
CA TYR A 92 5.60 0.01 3.41
C TYR A 92 5.83 -1.36 2.76
N ALA A 93 6.79 -1.49 1.84
CA ALA A 93 7.02 -2.72 1.09
C ALA A 93 7.16 -4.01 1.92
N PRO A 94 7.88 -4.06 3.07
CA PRO A 94 7.92 -5.27 3.89
C PRO A 94 6.55 -5.65 4.46
N PHE A 95 5.73 -4.68 4.88
CA PHE A 95 4.40 -4.92 5.42
C PHE A 95 3.42 -5.36 4.32
N ILE A 96 3.45 -4.71 3.15
CA ILE A 96 2.66 -5.11 1.98
C ILE A 96 2.94 -6.58 1.63
N ARG A 97 4.21 -6.97 1.55
CA ARG A 97 4.59 -8.35 1.28
C ARG A 97 4.08 -9.30 2.36
N ALA A 98 4.30 -8.98 3.64
CA ALA A 98 3.88 -9.84 4.73
C ALA A 98 2.36 -10.09 4.73
N VAL A 99 1.57 -9.02 4.67
CA VAL A 99 0.10 -9.11 4.71
C VAL A 99 -0.44 -9.82 3.47
N PHE A 100 -0.06 -9.38 2.27
CA PHE A 100 -0.63 -9.93 1.03
C PHE A 100 -0.14 -11.35 0.72
N GLN A 101 1.04 -11.75 1.20
CA GLN A 101 1.54 -13.12 1.03
C GLN A 101 0.98 -14.10 2.05
N ASP A 102 0.70 -13.66 3.29
CA ASP A 102 0.16 -14.54 4.33
C ASP A 102 -1.37 -14.63 4.30
N ALA A 103 -2.04 -13.65 3.70
CA ALA A 103 -3.50 -13.61 3.67
C ALA A 103 -4.16 -14.82 2.98
N PRO A 104 -5.35 -15.25 3.44
CA PRO A 104 -6.05 -16.42 2.90
C PRO A 104 -6.53 -16.21 1.46
N ALA A 105 -7.05 -15.03 1.14
CA ALA A 105 -7.42 -14.68 -0.23
C ALA A 105 -6.24 -14.02 -0.94
N LYS A 106 -5.84 -14.57 -2.08
CA LYS A 106 -4.68 -14.04 -2.83
C LYS A 106 -5.13 -12.95 -3.78
N ILE A 107 -4.80 -11.71 -3.43
CA ILE A 107 -4.91 -10.55 -4.32
C ILE A 107 -3.55 -10.36 -5.01
N PRO A 108 -3.47 -10.45 -6.35
CA PRO A 108 -2.22 -10.23 -7.06
C PRO A 108 -1.78 -8.76 -6.94
N PHE A 109 -0.51 -8.53 -6.62
CA PHE A 109 0.06 -7.19 -6.47
C PHE A 109 1.47 -7.09 -7.04
N ARG A 110 1.92 -5.86 -7.33
CA ARG A 110 3.30 -5.56 -7.70
C ARG A 110 3.75 -4.28 -7.01
N VAL A 111 4.87 -4.36 -6.30
CA VAL A 111 5.51 -3.18 -5.69
C VAL A 111 6.46 -2.54 -6.70
N SER A 112 6.36 -1.22 -6.86
CA SER A 112 7.22 -0.42 -7.74
C SER A 112 7.79 0.77 -6.97
N GLY A 113 8.99 1.23 -7.35
CA GLY A 113 9.63 2.42 -6.75
C GLY A 113 10.55 2.16 -5.56
N GLU A 114 10.68 0.92 -5.08
CA GLU A 114 11.64 0.58 -4.02
C GLU A 114 13.08 0.91 -4.43
N LYS A 115 13.86 1.46 -3.50
CA LYS A 115 15.27 1.71 -3.73
C LYS A 115 15.99 0.37 -3.88
N ARG A 116 16.79 0.25 -4.95
CA ARG A 116 17.67 -0.91 -5.12
C ARG A 116 18.68 -0.96 -3.96
N LYS A 117 18.43 -1.82 -2.97
CA LYS A 117 19.47 -2.22 -2.02
C LYS A 117 20.47 -3.11 -2.77
N MET A 118 21.58 -2.52 -3.22
CA MET A 118 22.70 -3.28 -3.76
C MET A 118 23.27 -4.16 -2.65
N LYS A 119 22.82 -5.42 -2.59
CA LYS A 119 23.43 -6.45 -1.74
C LYS A 119 24.66 -6.98 -2.47
N ILE A 120 25.81 -6.34 -2.25
CA ILE A 120 27.09 -6.84 -2.77
C ILE A 120 27.34 -8.21 -2.14
N ARG A 121 27.27 -9.26 -2.96
CA ARG A 121 27.48 -10.65 -2.52
C ARG A 121 28.96 -10.98 -2.60
N TRP A 122 29.72 -10.44 -1.64
CA TRP A 122 31.19 -10.56 -1.55
C TRP A 122 31.71 -12.00 -1.61
N HIS A 123 30.93 -12.99 -1.16
CA HIS A 123 31.26 -14.41 -1.26
C HIS A 123 31.63 -14.83 -2.71
N ARG A 124 31.05 -14.25 -3.77
CA ARG A 124 31.37 -14.64 -5.16
C ARG A 124 32.65 -14.04 -5.72
N LEU A 125 33.29 -13.10 -5.00
CA LEU A 125 34.56 -12.47 -5.37
C LEU A 125 35.77 -13.07 -4.60
N TRP A 126 35.51 -14.04 -3.71
CA TRP A 126 36.49 -14.62 -2.78
C TRP A 126 37.16 -15.91 -3.28
N ASN A 127 37.23 -16.12 -4.60
CA ASN A 127 37.94 -17.29 -5.17
C ASN A 127 39.14 -16.92 -6.03
N SER A 128 39.69 -15.71 -5.90
CA SER A 128 40.93 -15.33 -6.56
C SER A 128 41.78 -14.42 -5.66
N SER A 129 42.98 -14.90 -5.38
CA SER A 129 43.98 -14.51 -4.37
C SER A 129 44.52 -13.06 -4.41
N TRP A 130 43.77 -12.08 -4.91
CA TRP A 130 44.30 -10.75 -5.27
C TRP A 130 43.84 -9.60 -4.36
N ILE A 131 42.80 -9.77 -3.55
CA ILE A 131 42.32 -8.69 -2.65
C ILE A 131 43.29 -8.46 -1.49
N PHE A 132 44.01 -9.50 -1.05
CA PHE A 132 44.95 -9.40 0.06
C PHE A 132 46.13 -8.45 -0.24
N MET A 133 46.51 -8.30 -1.52
CA MET A 133 47.67 -7.49 -1.91
C MET A 133 47.37 -6.00 -2.11
N ARG A 134 46.09 -5.59 -2.18
CA ARG A 134 45.71 -4.18 -2.37
C ARG A 134 45.35 -3.44 -1.08
N MET A 135 45.30 -4.16 0.06
CA MET A 135 44.85 -3.60 1.34
C MET A 135 45.99 -3.20 2.29
N THR A 136 47.24 -3.52 1.97
CA THR A 136 48.44 -3.12 2.74
C THR A 136 49.03 -1.77 2.34
N LEU A 137 48.53 -1.14 1.28
CA LEU A 137 48.88 0.22 0.88
C LEU A 137 47.79 1.21 1.31
N GLN A 138 47.65 1.37 2.64
CA GLN A 138 47.05 2.57 3.20
C GLN A 138 48.18 3.60 3.36
N PRO A 139 48.12 4.78 2.70
CA PRO A 139 49.12 5.81 2.92
C PRO A 139 49.08 6.26 4.38
N LYS A 140 50.28 6.36 4.97
CA LYS A 140 50.49 6.84 6.34
C LYS A 140 49.85 8.21 6.54
N LYS A 141 49.15 8.34 7.66
CA LYS A 141 48.63 9.60 8.21
C LYS A 141 49.74 10.66 8.26
N TRP A 142 49.42 11.85 7.77
CA TRP A 142 49.83 13.14 8.33
C TRP A 142 48.55 13.94 8.53
#